data_AF-A0A1G6LCQ4-F1
#
_entry.id   AF-A0A1G6LCQ4-F1
#
_cell.length_a   1.000
_cell.length_b   1.000
_cell.length_c   1.000
_cell.angle_alpha   90.00
_cell.angle_beta   90.00
_cell.angle_gamma   90.00
#
_symmetry.space_group_name_H-M   'P 1'
#
loop_
_entity.id
_entity.type
_entity.pdbx_description
1 polymer ?
#
loop_
_entity_poly.entity_id
_entity_poly.type
_entity_poly.pdbx_seq_one_letter_code
_entity_poly.pdbx_strand_id
1 'polypeptide(L)'
;MLQGLFARQRRASVPSPLFSVCQLQLSEQVHWLDSKGLLDPLPYVQRHLRGDWGEVDEAQRRANEGALQAGGVLRSQYRITPRLALFVLTDEARHRTVVRLPEEPDPR
;
A
#
# COMPACT_ATOMS: atom_id res chain seq x y z
N MET A 1 39.56 -12.07 27.71
CA MET A 1 39.24 -11.23 26.54
C MET A 1 38.32 -12.03 25.62
N LEU A 2 37.11 -11.51 25.37
CA LEU A 2 36.06 -12.15 24.55
C LEU A 2 36.44 -12.09 23.06
N GLN A 3 36.11 -13.14 22.29
CA GLN A 3 35.85 -12.98 20.85
C GLN A 3 34.47 -13.55 20.54
N GLY A 4 33.63 -12.66 20.01
CA GLY A 4 32.20 -12.84 19.86
C GLY A 4 31.82 -13.77 18.71
N LEU A 5 30.84 -14.61 18.98
CA LEU A 5 30.01 -15.24 17.96
C LEU A 5 29.26 -14.15 17.22
N PHE A 6 29.64 -13.88 15.97
CA PHE A 6 28.77 -13.17 15.03
C PHE A 6 27.60 -14.10 14.71
N ALA A 7 26.51 -13.96 15.47
CA ALA A 7 25.23 -14.50 15.08
C ALA A 7 24.91 -13.97 13.69
N ARG A 8 24.88 -14.87 12.68
CA ARG A 8 24.32 -14.58 11.37
C ARG A 8 22.91 -14.03 11.60
N GLN A 9 22.73 -12.72 11.44
CA GLN A 9 21.40 -12.15 11.40
C GLN A 9 20.67 -12.84 10.24
N ARG A 10 19.68 -13.67 10.56
CA ARG A 10 18.71 -14.14 9.56
C ARG A 10 18.09 -12.88 9.00
N ARG A 11 18.42 -12.54 7.74
CA ARG A 11 17.63 -11.56 6.99
C ARG A 11 16.19 -12.05 7.10
N ALA A 12 15.32 -11.27 7.75
CA ALA A 12 13.90 -11.56 7.72
C ALA A 12 13.50 -11.63 6.24
N SER A 13 12.93 -12.75 5.81
CA SER A 13 12.41 -12.88 4.46
C SER A 13 11.37 -11.80 4.26
N VAL A 14 11.64 -10.83 3.38
CA VAL A 14 10.64 -9.83 3.01
C VAL A 14 9.45 -10.60 2.42
N PRO A 15 8.22 -10.44 2.95
CA PRO A 15 7.06 -11.15 2.42
C PRO A 15 6.90 -10.86 0.92
N SER A 16 6.68 -11.91 0.14
CA SER A 16 6.33 -11.79 -1.27
C SER A 16 5.00 -11.04 -1.42
N PRO A 17 4.81 -10.28 -2.51
CA PRO A 17 3.50 -9.70 -2.83
C PRO A 17 2.40 -10.77 -2.87
N LEU A 18 1.22 -10.42 -2.35
CA LEU A 18 0.00 -11.25 -2.41
C LEU A 18 -0.61 -11.25 -3.82
N PHE A 19 -0.34 -10.22 -4.61
CA PHE A 19 -0.77 -10.08 -5.99
C PHE A 19 0.22 -9.18 -6.76
N SER A 20 0.17 -9.26 -8.09
CA SER A 20 0.89 -8.34 -8.97
C SER A 20 -0.06 -7.29 -9.52
N VAL A 21 0.46 -6.11 -9.85
CA VAL A 21 -0.31 -5.02 -10.46
C VAL A 21 0.33 -4.62 -11.77
N CYS A 22 -0.50 -4.27 -12.76
CA CYS A 22 -0.02 -3.92 -14.10
C CYS A 22 0.17 -2.41 -14.27
N GLN A 23 -0.76 -1.61 -13.77
CA GLN A 23 -0.74 -0.16 -13.94
C GLN A 23 -0.84 0.55 -12.59
N LEU A 24 0.12 1.41 -12.30
CA LEU A 24 0.08 2.34 -11.18
C LEU A 24 -0.34 3.72 -11.68
N GLN A 25 -1.38 4.29 -11.09
CA GLN A 25 -1.85 5.64 -11.36
C GLN A 25 -1.83 6.45 -10.06
N LEU A 26 -1.24 7.64 -10.13
CA LEU A 26 -1.32 8.63 -9.06
C LEU A 26 -2.43 9.62 -9.41
N SER A 27 -3.21 10.04 -8.42
CA SER A 27 -4.07 11.21 -8.60
C SER A 27 -3.23 12.44 -8.94
N GLU A 28 -3.86 13.48 -9.49
CA GLU A 28 -3.14 14.72 -9.83
C GLU A 28 -2.44 15.33 -8.60
N GLN A 29 -3.10 15.29 -7.43
CA GLN A 29 -2.54 15.86 -6.20
C GLN A 29 -1.40 15.01 -5.64
N VAL A 30 -1.52 13.67 -5.66
CA VAL A 30 -0.44 12.77 -5.25
C VAL A 30 0.75 12.88 -6.20
N HIS A 31 0.52 12.93 -7.51
CA HIS A 31 1.56 13.15 -8.51
C HIS A 31 2.24 14.51 -8.29
N TRP A 32 1.49 15.57 -7.98
CA TRP A 32 2.06 16.87 -7.67
C TRP A 32 2.96 16.81 -6.43
N LEU A 33 2.51 16.19 -5.33
CA LEU A 33 3.31 16.02 -4.11
C LEU A 33 4.60 15.23 -4.36
N ASP A 34 4.52 14.15 -5.13
CA ASP A 34 5.66 13.34 -5.57
C ASP A 34 6.66 14.17 -6.40
N SER A 35 6.15 14.92 -7.39
CA SER A 35 6.99 15.78 -8.24
C SER A 35 7.72 16.89 -7.48
N LYS A 36 7.25 17.25 -6.29
CA LYS A 36 7.88 18.23 -5.38
C LYS A 36 8.78 17.59 -4.33
N GLY A 37 8.87 16.25 -4.29
CA GLY A 37 9.61 15.51 -3.27
C GLY A 37 8.99 15.62 -1.87
N LEU A 38 7.70 15.97 -1.79
CA LEU A 38 6.96 16.11 -0.53
C LEU A 38 6.35 14.78 -0.07
N LEU A 39 6.29 13.80 -0.97
CA LEU A 39 5.72 12.48 -0.75
C LEU A 39 6.45 11.46 -1.63
N ASP A 40 6.74 10.28 -1.11
CA ASP A 40 7.07 9.11 -1.91
C ASP A 40 5.90 8.10 -1.83
N PRO A 41 5.13 7.87 -2.91
CA PRO A 41 3.98 6.97 -2.87
C PRO A 41 4.37 5.48 -2.93
N LEU A 42 5.56 5.13 -3.44
CA LEU A 42 5.94 3.75 -3.71
C LEU A 42 5.99 2.85 -2.46
N PRO A 43 6.51 3.28 -1.30
CA PRO A 43 6.47 2.49 -0.07
C PRO A 43 5.06 2.06 0.32
N TYR A 44 4.05 2.89 0.09
CA TYR A 44 2.65 2.60 0.44
C TYR A 44 2.03 1.61 -0.55
N VAL A 45 2.38 1.69 -1.83
CA VAL A 45 2.00 0.68 -2.82
C VAL A 45 2.60 -0.67 -2.45
N GLN A 46 3.89 -0.71 -2.09
CA GLN A 46 4.54 -1.96 -1.70
C GLN A 46 3.93 -2.60 -0.45
N ARG A 47 3.50 -1.80 0.52
CA ARG A 47 2.75 -2.28 1.69
C ARG A 47 1.42 -2.90 1.28
N HIS A 48 0.67 -2.22 0.41
CA HIS A 48 -0.61 -2.69 -0.12
C HIS A 48 -0.48 -4.03 -0.83
N LEU A 49 0.53 -4.18 -1.71
CA LEU A 49 0.81 -5.43 -2.41
C LEU A 49 1.14 -6.59 -1.47
N ARG A 50 1.65 -6.32 -0.27
CA ARG A 50 1.98 -7.34 0.75
C ARG A 50 0.85 -7.61 1.74
N GLY A 51 -0.31 -6.98 1.56
CA GLY A 51 -1.44 -7.12 2.47
C GLY A 51 -1.31 -6.33 3.77
N ASP A 52 -0.34 -5.43 3.88
CA ASP A 52 -0.35 -4.44 4.95
C ASP A 52 -1.38 -3.36 4.57
N TRP A 53 -2.60 -3.52 5.08
CA TRP A 53 -3.72 -2.63 4.75
C TRP A 53 -3.67 -1.26 5.43
N GLY A 54 -2.67 -1.02 6.28
CA GLY A 54 -2.54 0.22 7.04
C GLY A 54 -3.65 0.40 8.07
N GLU A 55 -4.26 1.57 8.12
CA GLU A 55 -5.23 2.00 9.12
C GLU A 55 -6.67 1.86 8.66
N VAL A 56 -7.01 0.69 8.12
CA VAL A 56 -8.39 0.32 7.84
C VAL A 56 -9.01 -0.41 9.04
N ASP A 57 -10.33 -0.33 9.17
CA ASP A 57 -11.08 -1.07 10.18
C ASP A 57 -11.18 -2.57 9.87
N GLU A 58 -11.68 -3.34 10.83
CA GLU A 58 -11.78 -4.79 10.73
C GLU A 58 -12.76 -5.25 9.64
N ALA A 59 -13.79 -4.45 9.33
CA ALA A 59 -14.72 -4.77 8.25
C ALA A 59 -14.01 -4.69 6.89
N GLN A 60 -13.22 -3.64 6.67
CA GLN A 60 -12.45 -3.45 5.46
C GLN A 60 -11.29 -4.45 5.34
N ARG A 61 -10.66 -4.86 6.44
CA ARG A 61 -9.66 -5.96 6.41
C ARG A 61 -10.28 -7.25 5.89
N ARG A 62 -11.41 -7.68 6.47
CA ARG A 62 -12.14 -8.87 6.04
C ARG A 62 -12.64 -8.75 4.60
N ALA A 63 -13.08 -7.55 4.19
CA ALA A 63 -13.45 -7.30 2.79
C ALA A 63 -12.25 -7.50 1.85
N ASN A 64 -11.05 -7.01 2.21
CA ASN A 64 -9.83 -7.25 1.42
C ASN A 64 -9.47 -8.74 1.37
N GLU A 65 -9.56 -9.46 2.49
CA GLU A 65 -9.29 -10.90 2.54
C GLU A 65 -10.24 -11.70 1.65
N GLY A 66 -11.54 -11.38 1.70
CA GLY A 66 -12.53 -11.96 0.80
C GLY A 66 -12.23 -11.62 -0.66
N ALA A 67 -11.88 -10.36 -0.94
CA ALA A 67 -11.56 -9.91 -2.29
C ALA A 67 -10.29 -10.53 -2.87
N LEU A 68 -9.30 -10.88 -2.04
CA LEU A 68 -8.13 -11.63 -2.48
C LEU A 68 -8.49 -13.05 -2.98
N GLN A 69 -9.52 -13.67 -2.41
CA GLN A 69 -9.94 -15.03 -2.77
C GLN A 69 -10.99 -15.06 -3.89
N ALA A 70 -11.95 -14.16 -3.84
CA ALA A 70 -13.15 -14.17 -4.69
C ALA A 70 -13.16 -13.07 -5.76
N GLY A 71 -12.12 -12.22 -5.81
CA GLY A 71 -12.15 -10.98 -6.59
C GLY A 71 -12.91 -9.86 -5.88
N GLY A 72 -12.73 -8.63 -6.36
CA GLY A 72 -13.31 -7.41 -5.74
C GLY A 72 -12.24 -6.37 -5.44
N VAL A 73 -12.64 -5.12 -5.19
CA VAL A 73 -11.70 -4.01 -4.97
C VAL A 73 -10.95 -4.16 -3.65
N LEU A 74 -9.63 -3.97 -3.68
CA LEU A 74 -8.79 -3.88 -2.48
C LEU A 74 -8.60 -2.42 -2.10
N ARG A 75 -8.61 -2.14 -0.79
CA ARG A 75 -8.41 -0.79 -0.26
C ARG A 75 -7.48 -0.78 0.94
N SER A 76 -6.52 0.14 0.91
CA SER A 76 -5.68 0.47 2.06
C SER A 76 -5.73 1.95 2.36
N GLN A 77 -5.47 2.28 3.62
CA GLN A 77 -5.36 3.64 4.10
C GLN A 77 -4.06 3.78 4.89
N TYR A 78 -3.24 4.78 4.57
CA TYR A 78 -2.01 5.04 5.31
C TYR A 78 -1.96 6.48 5.76
N ARG A 79 -1.77 6.70 7.06
CA ARG A 79 -1.48 8.03 7.59
C ARG A 79 0.01 8.30 7.48
N ILE A 80 0.34 9.45 6.90
CA ILE A 80 1.72 9.93 6.68
C ILE A 80 2.06 10.96 7.73
N THR A 81 1.14 11.91 7.93
CA THR A 81 1.19 12.91 9.00
C THR A 81 -0.21 13.03 9.61
N PRO A 82 -0.39 13.76 10.73
CA PRO A 82 -1.72 14.00 11.28
C PRO A 82 -2.72 14.66 10.31
N ARG A 83 -2.24 15.30 9.24
CA ARG A 83 -3.06 15.99 8.24
C ARG A 83 -2.97 15.40 6.83
N LEU A 84 -2.18 14.34 6.63
CA LEU A 84 -1.98 13.73 5.32
C LEU A 84 -2.13 12.22 5.42
N ALA A 85 -3.03 11.67 4.62
CA ALA A 85 -3.21 10.26 4.44
C ALA A 85 -3.32 9.90 2.95
N LEU A 86 -3.09 8.64 2.62
CA LEU A 86 -3.26 8.09 1.28
C LEU A 86 -4.27 6.96 1.31
N PHE A 87 -5.09 6.90 0.28
CA PHE A 87 -5.72 5.66 -0.15
C PHE A 87 -4.92 5.01 -1.26
N VAL A 88 -4.76 3.69 -1.16
CA VAL A 88 -4.26 2.83 -2.24
C VAL A 88 -5.37 1.84 -2.57
N LEU A 89 -5.86 1.90 -3.80
CA LEU A 89 -7.00 1.13 -4.28
C LEU A 89 -6.55 0.26 -5.44
N THR A 90 -6.89 -1.03 -5.43
CA THR A 90 -6.64 -1.92 -6.57
C THR A 90 -7.95 -2.53 -7.03
N ASP A 91 -8.23 -2.43 -8.33
CA ASP A 91 -9.44 -2.98 -8.95
C ASP A 91 -9.52 -4.51 -8.85
N GLU A 92 -10.71 -5.07 -9.04
CA GLU A 92 -10.99 -6.51 -8.91
C GLU A 92 -10.12 -7.39 -9.80
N ALA A 93 -9.70 -6.90 -10.97
CA ALA A 93 -8.85 -7.60 -11.92
C ALA A 93 -7.36 -7.50 -11.58
N ARG A 94 -6.98 -6.69 -10.58
CA ARG A 94 -5.59 -6.37 -10.22
C ARG A 94 -4.81 -5.70 -11.35
N HIS A 95 -5.50 -5.09 -12.29
CA HIS A 95 -4.88 -4.44 -13.43
C HIS A 95 -4.48 -3.01 -13.10
N ARG A 96 -5.28 -2.32 -12.28
CA ARG A 96 -5.06 -0.90 -11.95
C ARG A 96 -4.99 -0.70 -10.45
N THR A 97 -3.91 -0.04 -10.02
CA THR A 97 -3.75 0.50 -8.68
C THR A 97 -3.73 2.01 -8.72
N VAL A 98 -4.61 2.66 -7.96
CA VAL A 98 -4.71 4.11 -7.83
C VAL A 98 -4.24 4.53 -6.45
N VAL A 99 -3.33 5.51 -6.38
CA VAL A 99 -2.92 6.19 -5.15
C VAL A 99 -3.51 7.60 -5.16
N ARG A 100 -4.22 7.96 -4.10
CA ARG A 100 -4.99 9.21 -4.02
C ARG A 100 -5.11 9.74 -2.59
N LEU A 101 -5.45 11.02 -2.45
CA LEU A 101 -5.83 11.57 -1.15
C LEU A 101 -7.30 11.19 -0.81
N PRO A 102 -7.63 10.95 0.48
CA PRO A 102 -8.99 10.65 0.91
C PRO A 102 -10.06 11.68 0.56
N GLU A 103 -9.68 12.96 0.55
CA GLU A 103 -10.53 14.11 0.31
C GLU A 103 -10.84 14.38 -1.17
N GLU A 104 -10.15 13.69 -2.09
CA GLU A 104 -10.43 13.82 -3.51
C GLU A 104 -11.84 13.29 -3.84
N PRO A 105 -12.48 13.75 -4.93
CA PRO A 105 -13.65 13.09 -5.48
C PRO A 105 -13.30 11.67 -5.94
N ASP A 106 -14.28 10.76 -5.93
CA ASP A 106 -14.05 9.44 -6.54
C ASP A 106 -13.71 9.57 -8.03
N PRO A 107 -12.77 8.75 -8.53
CA PRO A 107 -12.41 8.76 -9.94
C PRO A 107 -13.64 8.37 -10.77
N ARG A 108 -14.02 9.26 -11.71
CA ARG A 108 -15.09 9.00 -12.68
C ARG A 108 -14.67 7.95 -13.69
#